data_AF-A0A1G6T7S8-F1
#
_entry.id   AF-A0A1G6T7S8-F1
#
_cell.length_a   1.000
_cell.length_b   1.000
_cell.length_c   1.000
_cell.angle_alpha   90.00
_cell.angle_beta   90.00
_cell.angle_gamma   90.00
#
_symmetry.space_group_name_H-M   'P 1'
#
loop_
_entity.id
_entity.type
_entity.pdbx_description
1 polymer ?
#
loop_
_entity_poly.entity_id
_entity_poly.type
_entity_poly.pdbx_seq_one_letter_code
_entity_poly.pdbx_strand_id
1 'polypeptide(L)'
;MKVHGPNRADRRPPKPSSTPFDRKYVSEAYLVGLPMCLVSLVILYLTDDHDLSSVFIISYVLYPFAKFFYDLVMGFWLGRKIKNASNWAIGSSLDQIQYAVYGFFVFFLSILLAPLGMLFLLARYLLRVYRVKKKNY
;
A
#
# COMPACT_ATOMS: atom_id res chain seq x y z
N MET A 1 48.51 18.85 10.62
CA MET A 1 47.09 18.57 10.94
C MET A 1 46.46 17.77 9.80
N LYS A 2 46.13 16.48 10.01
CA LYS A 2 45.45 15.64 9.02
C LYS A 2 43.93 15.83 9.15
N VAL A 3 43.33 16.56 8.22
CA VAL A 3 41.87 16.71 8.10
C VAL A 3 41.29 15.34 7.79
N HIS A 4 40.61 14.74 8.77
CA HIS A 4 39.81 13.53 8.56
C HIS A 4 38.58 13.92 7.75
N GLY A 5 38.62 13.66 6.44
CA GLY A 5 37.43 13.76 5.59
C GLY A 5 36.34 12.80 6.07
N PRO A 6 35.06 13.12 5.84
CA PRO A 6 33.94 12.33 6.32
C PRO A 6 34.02 10.89 5.79
N ASN A 7 33.92 9.94 6.71
CA ASN A 7 33.98 8.51 6.50
C ASN A 7 33.00 8.08 5.39
N ARG A 8 33.50 7.53 4.28
CA ARG A 8 32.69 7.05 3.13
C ARG A 8 31.74 5.89 3.47
N ALA A 9 31.78 5.38 4.70
CA ALA A 9 30.95 4.26 5.15
C ALA A 9 29.46 4.62 5.35
N ASP A 10 29.13 5.91 5.54
CA ASP A 10 27.75 6.37 5.79
C ASP A 10 26.91 6.64 4.54
N ARG A 11 27.46 6.40 3.34
CA ARG A 11 26.73 6.56 2.06
C ARG A 11 26.07 5.28 1.58
N ARG A 12 25.80 4.32 2.46
CA ARG A 12 24.96 3.18 2.06
C ARG A 12 23.51 3.67 2.10
N PRO A 13 22.78 3.67 0.96
CA PRO A 13 21.36 3.99 1.00
C PRO A 13 20.70 3.07 2.03
N PRO A 14 19.79 3.60 2.87
CA PRO A 14 19.12 2.79 3.89
C PRO A 14 18.59 1.53 3.22
N LYS A 15 19.03 0.38 3.72
CA LYS A 15 18.52 -0.93 3.25
C LYS A 15 17.00 -0.82 3.31
N PRO A 16 16.26 -1.00 2.20
CA PRO A 16 14.80 -0.87 2.21
C PRO A 16 14.27 -1.80 3.28
N SER A 17 13.66 -1.21 4.31
CA SER A 17 13.19 -1.91 5.49
C SER A 17 12.29 -3.05 5.05
N SER A 18 12.55 -4.20 5.68
CA SER A 18 12.40 -5.49 5.07
C SER A 18 11.00 -6.08 5.17
N THR A 19 9.95 -5.35 4.80
CA THR A 19 8.66 -5.89 4.30
C THR A 19 7.73 -4.71 4.00
N PRO A 20 7.30 -4.49 2.74
CA PRO A 20 6.31 -3.45 2.44
C PRO A 20 4.89 -3.82 2.90
N PHE A 21 4.69 -5.05 3.39
CA PHE A 21 3.45 -5.53 3.98
C PHE A 21 3.74 -5.96 5.42
N ASP A 22 3.61 -5.02 6.35
CA ASP A 22 3.80 -5.22 7.79
C ASP A 22 2.46 -5.12 8.51
N ARG A 23 2.37 -5.66 9.74
CA ARG A 23 1.15 -5.61 10.56
C ARG A 23 0.66 -4.17 10.74
N LYS A 24 1.58 -3.23 10.94
CA LYS A 24 1.26 -1.80 11.06
C LYS A 24 0.61 -1.24 9.78
N TYR A 25 1.13 -1.61 8.62
CA TYR A 25 0.56 -1.21 7.32
C TYR A 25 -0.85 -1.77 7.14
N VAL A 26 -1.05 -3.05 7.46
CA VAL A 26 -2.37 -3.70 7.38
C VAL A 26 -3.37 -3.05 8.33
N SER A 27 -2.97 -2.74 9.58
CA SER A 27 -3.86 -2.05 10.51
C SER A 27 -4.21 -0.64 10.05
N GLU A 28 -3.25 0.11 9.49
CA GLU A 28 -3.52 1.44 8.93
C GLU A 28 -4.48 1.36 7.73
N ALA A 29 -4.30 0.37 6.86
CA ALA A 29 -5.20 0.13 5.73
C ALA A 29 -6.63 -0.19 6.20
N TYR A 30 -6.79 -1.03 7.22
CA TYR A 30 -8.11 -1.32 7.80
C TYR A 30 -8.73 -0.09 8.47
N LEU A 31 -7.94 0.73 9.15
CA LEU A 31 -8.41 1.95 9.80
C LEU A 31 -8.91 2.97 8.76
N VAL A 32 -8.26 3.06 7.60
CA VAL A 32 -8.70 3.90 6.48
C VAL A 32 -9.91 3.30 5.75
N GLY A 33 -9.99 1.98 5.59
CA GLY A 33 -11.12 1.32 4.94
C GLY A 33 -12.41 1.32 5.77
N LEU A 34 -12.29 1.43 7.10
CA LEU A 34 -13.43 1.37 8.03
C LEU A 34 -14.44 2.51 7.81
N PRO A 35 -14.04 3.80 7.74
CA PRO A 35 -14.98 4.87 7.43
C PRO A 35 -15.61 4.72 6.05
N MET A 36 -14.88 4.20 5.05
CA MET A 36 -15.45 3.94 3.72
C MET A 36 -16.55 2.88 3.78
N CYS A 37 -16.29 1.77 4.48
CA CYS A 37 -17.26 0.70 4.67
C CYS A 37 -18.49 1.19 5.45
N LEU A 38 -18.29 1.94 6.54
CA LEU A 38 -19.39 2.52 7.33
C LEU A 38 -20.26 3.46 6.49
N VAL A 39 -19.66 4.37 5.73
CA VAL A 39 -20.41 5.29 4.85
C VAL A 39 -21.20 4.50 3.79
N SER A 40 -20.60 3.49 3.17
CA SER A 40 -21.31 2.64 2.20
C SER A 40 -22.49 1.89 2.83
N LEU A 41 -22.33 1.35 4.04
CA LEU A 41 -23.42 0.66 4.75
C LEU A 41 -24.54 1.60 5.15
N VAL A 42 -24.22 2.83 5.60
CA VAL A 42 -25.23 3.86 5.89
C VAL A 42 -26.01 4.23 4.63
N ILE A 43 -25.34 4.38 3.48
CA ILE A 43 -26.01 4.66 2.20
C ILE A 43 -26.94 3.52 1.82
N LEU A 44 -26.50 2.27 1.91
CA LEU A 44 -27.34 1.11 1.60
C LEU A 44 -28.57 0.99 2.52
N TYR A 45 -28.39 1.29 3.81
CA TYR A 45 -29.49 1.32 4.76
C TYR A 45 -30.54 2.38 4.38
N LEU A 46 -30.10 3.51 3.82
CA LEU A 46 -31.00 4.57 3.35
C LEU A 46 -31.70 4.22 2.03
N THR A 47 -31.14 3.33 1.21
CA THR A 47 -31.73 2.91 -0.07
C THR A 47 -32.49 1.59 0.00
N ASP A 48 -32.58 0.96 1.18
CA ASP A 48 -33.22 -0.35 1.42
C ASP A 48 -32.65 -1.51 0.57
N ASP A 49 -31.46 -1.32 -0.03
CA ASP A 49 -30.77 -2.29 -0.87
C ASP A 49 -29.83 -3.18 -0.03
N HIS A 50 -30.42 -4.04 0.80
CA HIS A 50 -29.66 -4.88 1.74
C HIS A 50 -28.82 -5.98 1.07
N ASP A 51 -29.14 -6.37 -0.16
CA ASP A 51 -28.45 -7.46 -0.89
C ASP A 51 -26.95 -7.16 -1.12
N LEU A 52 -26.59 -5.88 -1.26
CA LEU A 52 -25.22 -5.45 -1.53
C LEU A 52 -24.36 -5.35 -0.26
N SER A 53 -24.93 -5.41 0.93
CA SER A 53 -24.21 -5.28 2.20
C SER A 53 -23.05 -6.29 2.33
N SER A 54 -23.29 -7.53 1.89
CA SER A 54 -22.29 -8.60 1.87
C SER A 54 -21.07 -8.26 0.99
N VAL A 55 -21.29 -7.63 -0.16
CA VAL A 55 -20.24 -7.21 -1.10
C VAL A 55 -19.34 -6.15 -0.48
N PHE A 56 -19.90 -5.19 0.26
CA PHE A 56 -19.12 -4.14 0.92
C PHE A 56 -18.28 -4.67 2.09
N ILE A 57 -18.81 -5.65 2.83
CA ILE A 57 -18.06 -6.32 3.91
C ILE A 57 -16.88 -7.10 3.32
N ILE A 58 -17.11 -7.85 2.24
CA ILE A 58 -16.04 -8.59 1.54
C ILE A 58 -14.98 -7.63 0.98
N SER A 59 -15.42 -6.53 0.36
CA SER A 59 -14.52 -5.47 -0.15
C SER A 59 -13.66 -4.88 0.96
N TYR A 60 -14.24 -4.64 2.15
CA TYR A 60 -13.49 -4.17 3.31
C TYR A 60 -12.40 -5.14 3.76
N VAL A 61 -12.69 -6.44 3.83
CA VAL A 61 -11.71 -7.47 4.19
C VAL A 61 -10.59 -7.58 3.15
N LEU A 62 -10.94 -7.41 1.87
CA LEU A 62 -9.99 -7.48 0.74
C LEU A 62 -9.18 -6.19 0.55
N TYR A 63 -9.67 -5.06 1.06
CA TYR A 63 -9.07 -3.74 0.92
C TYR A 63 -7.56 -3.67 1.20
N PRO A 64 -6.99 -4.20 2.30
CA PRO A 64 -5.56 -4.11 2.57
C PRO A 64 -4.69 -4.78 1.48
N PHE A 65 -5.17 -5.85 0.86
CA PHE A 65 -4.46 -6.54 -0.22
C PHE A 65 -4.51 -5.75 -1.52
N ALA A 66 -5.68 -5.19 -1.83
CA ALA A 66 -5.87 -4.32 -2.98
C ALA A 66 -5.05 -3.03 -2.87
N LYS A 67 -5.09 -2.38 -1.71
CA LYS A 67 -4.28 -1.19 -1.39
C LYS A 67 -2.79 -1.50 -1.49
N PHE A 68 -2.35 -2.65 -0.99
CA PHE A 68 -0.96 -3.07 -1.12
C PHE A 68 -0.52 -3.22 -2.59
N PHE A 69 -1.33 -3.88 -3.42
CA PHE A 69 -1.04 -4.01 -4.84
C PHE A 69 -1.02 -2.64 -5.54
N TYR A 70 -1.99 -1.79 -5.21
CA TYR A 70 -2.06 -0.43 -5.72
C TYR A 70 -0.83 0.40 -5.34
N ASP A 71 -0.45 0.43 -4.07
CA ASP A 71 0.74 1.12 -3.57
C ASP A 71 2.02 0.57 -4.20
N LEU A 72 2.06 -0.73 -4.53
CA LEU A 72 3.18 -1.30 -5.27
C LEU A 72 3.25 -0.68 -6.69
N VAL A 73 2.15 -0.74 -7.44
CA VAL A 73 2.08 -0.22 -8.82
C VAL A 73 2.28 1.30 -8.87
N MET A 74 1.57 2.06 -8.03
CA MET A 74 1.64 3.52 -7.99
C MET A 74 2.87 4.02 -7.25
N GLY A 75 3.36 3.34 -6.22
CA GLY A 75 4.63 3.66 -5.57
C GLY A 75 5.81 3.59 -6.54
N PHE A 76 5.79 2.67 -7.51
CA PHE A 76 6.77 2.66 -8.61
C PHE A 76 6.64 3.86 -9.56
N TRP A 77 5.46 4.46 -9.68
CA TRP A 77 5.21 5.61 -10.55
C TRP A 77 5.49 6.94 -9.83
N LEU A 78 4.99 7.11 -8.61
CA LEU A 78 5.25 8.27 -7.74
C LEU A 78 6.73 8.34 -7.34
N GLY A 79 7.39 7.22 -7.02
CA GLY A 79 8.83 7.21 -6.74
C GLY A 79 9.68 7.70 -7.91
N ARG A 80 9.19 7.57 -9.15
CA ARG A 80 9.81 8.17 -10.35
C ARG A 80 9.53 9.67 -10.48
N LYS A 81 8.34 10.15 -10.12
CA LYS A 81 7.98 11.56 -10.18
C LYS A 81 8.60 12.42 -9.07
N ILE A 82 8.65 11.90 -7.84
CA ILE A 82 9.20 12.62 -6.67
C ILE A 82 10.68 12.94 -6.86
N LYS A 83 11.43 12.09 -7.59
CA LYS A 83 12.84 12.33 -7.92
C LYS A 83 13.06 13.59 -8.76
N ASN A 84 12.00 14.14 -9.38
CA ASN A 84 12.06 15.28 -10.29
C ASN A 84 11.33 16.54 -9.78
N ALA A 85 10.70 16.54 -8.60
CA ALA A 85 9.89 17.66 -8.12
C ALA A 85 10.59 18.46 -7.00
N SER A 86 10.95 19.73 -7.25
CA SER A 86 11.68 20.59 -6.30
C SER A 86 10.80 21.29 -5.26
N ASN A 87 9.47 21.17 -5.32
CA ASN A 87 8.54 21.96 -4.50
C ASN A 87 7.68 21.06 -3.61
N TRP A 88 8.24 20.68 -2.46
CA TRP A 88 7.73 19.67 -1.53
C TRP A 88 6.44 20.07 -0.78
N ALA A 89 6.20 21.36 -0.54
CA ALA A 89 5.08 21.82 0.30
C ALA A 89 3.70 21.77 -0.38
N ILE A 90 3.61 22.16 -1.66
CA ILE A 90 2.35 22.14 -2.43
C ILE A 90 2.02 20.70 -2.87
N GLY A 91 3.04 19.86 -3.07
CA GLY A 91 2.87 18.43 -3.38
C GLY A 91 2.17 17.66 -2.25
N SER A 92 2.48 17.94 -0.98
CA SER A 92 1.94 17.23 0.18
C SER A 92 0.41 17.26 0.27
N SER A 93 -0.21 18.44 0.07
CA SER A 93 -1.67 18.59 0.16
C SER A 93 -2.40 17.94 -1.02
N LEU A 94 -1.82 18.02 -2.22
CA LEU A 94 -2.37 17.35 -3.41
C LEU A 94 -2.22 15.82 -3.30
N ASP A 95 -1.11 15.34 -2.75
CA ASP A 95 -0.88 13.91 -2.51
C ASP A 95 -1.92 13.35 -1.53
N GLN A 96 -2.30 14.08 -0.47
CA GLN A 96 -3.31 13.63 0.48
C GLN A 96 -4.70 13.47 -0.15
N ILE A 97 -5.14 14.46 -0.94
CA ILE A 97 -6.43 14.39 -1.65
C ILE A 97 -6.41 13.26 -2.67
N GLN A 98 -5.31 13.15 -3.41
CA GLN A 98 -5.12 12.08 -4.39
C GLN A 98 -5.16 10.70 -3.70
N TYR A 99 -4.54 10.56 -2.53
CA TYR A 99 -4.57 9.33 -1.73
C TYR A 99 -5.97 9.00 -1.22
N ALA A 100 -6.77 10.00 -0.83
CA ALA A 100 -8.15 9.80 -0.40
C ALA A 100 -9.06 9.37 -1.57
N VAL A 101 -8.98 10.07 -2.71
CA VAL A 101 -9.75 9.76 -3.92
C VAL A 101 -9.39 8.37 -4.45
N TYR A 102 -8.10 8.06 -4.57
CA TYR A 102 -7.69 6.74 -4.98
C TYR A 102 -8.00 5.67 -3.95
N GLY A 103 -7.93 5.98 -2.66
CA GLY A 103 -8.34 5.07 -1.59
C GLY A 103 -9.79 4.60 -1.79
N PHE A 104 -10.69 5.51 -2.18
CA PHE A 104 -12.07 5.20 -2.51
C PHE A 104 -12.17 4.32 -3.76
N PHE A 105 -11.48 4.66 -4.85
CA PHE A 105 -11.47 3.81 -6.06
C PHE A 105 -10.92 2.41 -5.78
N VAL A 106 -9.82 2.30 -5.03
CA VAL A 106 -9.20 1.03 -4.64
C VAL A 106 -10.15 0.20 -3.77
N PHE A 107 -11.01 0.83 -2.99
CA PHE A 107 -12.03 0.13 -2.20
C PHE A 107 -13.06 -0.57 -3.10
N PHE A 108 -13.59 0.10 -4.13
CA PHE A 108 -14.51 -0.54 -5.08
C PHE A 108 -13.83 -1.58 -5.96
N LEU A 109 -12.61 -1.31 -6.42
CA LEU A 109 -11.85 -2.28 -7.18
C LEU A 109 -11.18 -3.35 -6.30
N SER A 110 -11.43 -3.36 -4.99
CA SER A 110 -10.72 -4.25 -4.07
C SER A 110 -10.94 -5.72 -4.39
N ILE A 111 -12.16 -6.09 -4.80
CA ILE A 111 -12.49 -7.45 -5.23
C ILE A 111 -11.62 -7.90 -6.42
N LEU A 112 -11.28 -6.99 -7.32
CA LEU A 112 -10.46 -7.27 -8.50
C LEU A 112 -8.95 -7.20 -8.20
N LEU A 113 -8.52 -6.20 -7.42
CA LEU A 113 -7.10 -5.97 -7.11
C LEU A 113 -6.56 -6.90 -6.02
N ALA A 114 -7.39 -7.31 -5.06
CA ALA A 114 -6.94 -8.11 -3.93
C ALA A 114 -6.39 -9.49 -4.34
N PRO A 115 -7.01 -10.25 -5.27
CA PRO A 115 -6.40 -11.49 -5.78
C PRO A 115 -5.01 -11.27 -6.37
N LEU A 116 -4.79 -10.18 -7.11
CA LEU A 116 -3.47 -9.83 -7.67
C LEU A 116 -2.46 -9.51 -6.55
N GLY A 117 -2.88 -8.76 -5.53
CA GLY A 117 -2.07 -8.46 -4.35
C GLY A 117 -1.67 -9.71 -3.57
N MET A 118 -2.61 -10.62 -3.34
CA MET A 118 -2.36 -11.91 -2.70
C MET A 118 -1.39 -12.77 -3.51
N LEU A 119 -1.58 -12.85 -4.83
CA LEU A 119 -0.72 -13.63 -5.73
C LEU A 119 0.72 -13.09 -5.74
N PHE A 120 0.88 -11.76 -5.69
CA PHE A 120 2.20 -11.14 -5.56
C PHE A 120 2.87 -11.47 -4.23
N LEU A 121 2.14 -11.39 -3.11
CA LEU A 121 2.65 -11.76 -1.79
C LEU A 121 3.08 -13.23 -1.75
N LEU A 122 2.26 -14.12 -2.35
CA LEU A 122 2.56 -15.55 -2.45
C LEU A 122 3.82 -15.81 -3.29
N ALA A 123 3.92 -15.21 -4.48
CA ALA A 123 5.09 -15.33 -5.34
C ALA A 123 6.36 -14.84 -4.62
N ARG A 124 6.28 -13.71 -3.91
CA ARG A 124 7.40 -13.18 -3.12
C ARG A 124 7.80 -14.11 -1.98
N TYR A 125 6.83 -14.71 -1.29
CA TYR A 125 7.08 -15.69 -0.23
C TYR A 125 7.83 -16.90 -0.79
N LEU A 126 7.35 -17.47 -1.91
CA LEU A 126 8.01 -18.60 -2.58
C LEU A 126 9.44 -18.26 -3.01
N LEU A 127 9.65 -17.08 -3.59
CA LEU A 127 10.99 -16.62 -3.96
C LEU A 127 11.92 -16.46 -2.74
N ARG A 128 11.40 -15.99 -1.60
CA ARG A 128 12.16 -15.86 -0.36
C ARG A 128 12.57 -17.25 0.14
N VAL A 129 11.64 -18.20 0.21
CA VAL A 129 11.91 -19.58 0.64
C VAL A 129 12.96 -20.25 -0.27
N TYR A 130 12.82 -20.07 -1.59
CA TYR A 130 13.76 -20.62 -2.56
C TYR A 130 15.18 -20.05 -2.39
N ARG A 131 15.31 -18.74 -2.20
CA ARG A 131 16.63 -18.10 -1.96
C ARG A 131 17.27 -18.54 -0.65
N VAL A 132 16.48 -18.72 0.42
CA VAL A 132 16.99 -19.20 1.70
C VAL A 132 17.51 -20.63 1.57
N LYS A 133 16.78 -21.51 0.89
CA LYS A 133 17.26 -22.87 0.60
C LYS A 133 18.57 -22.86 -0.22
N LYS A 134 18.68 -22.02 -1.24
CA LYS A 134 19.88 -21.92 -2.08
C LYS A 134 21.11 -21.38 -1.33
N LYS A 135 20.94 -20.60 -0.26
CA LYS A 135 22.05 -20.04 0.53
C LYS A 135 22.60 -21.03 1.58
N ASN A 136 21.85 -22.08 1.89
CA ASN A 136 22.22 -23.12 2.84
C ASN A 136 22.82 -24.38 2.16
N TYR A 137 23.00 -24.35 0.84
CA TYR A 137 23.76 -25.30 0.04
C TYR A 137 24.95 -24.57 -0.58
#